data_AF-A0A353DAF3-F1
#
_entry.id   AF-A0A353DAF3-F1
#
_cell.length_a   1.000
_cell.length_b   1.000
_cell.length_c   1.000
_cell.angle_alpha   90.00
_cell.angle_beta   90.00
_cell.angle_gamma   90.00
#
_symmetry.space_group_name_H-M   'P 1'
#
loop_
_entity.id
_entity.type
_entity.pdbx_description
1 polymer ?
#
loop_
_entity_poly.entity_id
_entity_poly.type
_entity_poly.pdbx_seq_one_letter_code
_entity_poly.pdbx_strand_id
1 'polypeptide(L)'
;MMLRWKLTNEDSKLLLKAVLTLVLFSGLAAALVFPTRQRLAALDADIARVRGEIARQQSFAPILAKLQQAKVQEDAAGFGFPARASLPRTQLQDLPNLVQRVAESSGLTVLELNLDAASVLAEHNRIQLQGVFSGSLGQFRMFFVALQNEPSLSRVEKVEVRAVAGGLEFFMQMRFALA
;
A
#
# COMPACT_ATOMS: atom_id res chain seq x y z
N MET A 1 -20.75 -77.25 -36.26
CA MET A 1 -19.47 -77.86 -35.82
C MET A 1 -18.87 -76.95 -34.76
N MET A 2 -19.26 -77.15 -33.49
CA MET A 2 -18.86 -76.28 -32.37
C MET A 2 -17.44 -76.66 -31.91
N LEU A 3 -16.48 -75.79 -32.18
CA LEU A 3 -15.09 -75.96 -31.74
C LEU A 3 -15.03 -75.73 -30.21
N ARG A 4 -15.21 -76.81 -29.44
CA ARG A 4 -14.98 -76.80 -27.98
C ARG A 4 -13.47 -76.68 -27.73
N TRP A 5 -13.00 -75.46 -27.58
CA TRP A 5 -11.67 -75.20 -27.02
C TRP A 5 -11.65 -75.70 -25.58
N LYS A 6 -11.08 -76.90 -25.35
CA LYS A 6 -10.67 -77.30 -24.01
C LYS A 6 -9.40 -76.50 -23.70
N LEU A 7 -9.54 -75.36 -23.02
CA LEU A 7 -8.40 -74.70 -22.41
C LEU A 7 -7.81 -75.67 -21.39
N THR A 8 -6.54 -76.03 -21.58
CA THR A 8 -5.77 -76.73 -20.57
C THR A 8 -5.54 -75.78 -19.40
N ASN A 9 -5.44 -76.30 -18.18
CA ASN A 9 -5.24 -75.46 -16.98
C ASN A 9 -3.99 -74.56 -17.08
N GLU A 10 -3.01 -74.90 -17.92
CA GLU A 10 -1.81 -74.10 -18.16
C GLU A 10 -2.07 -72.88 -19.06
N ASP A 11 -2.88 -73.03 -20.11
CA ASP A 11 -3.23 -71.94 -21.04
C ASP A 11 -4.05 -70.85 -20.33
N SER A 12 -4.95 -71.26 -19.44
CA SER A 12 -5.74 -70.32 -18.62
C SER A 12 -4.85 -69.49 -17.68
N LYS A 13 -3.78 -70.08 -17.15
CA LYS A 13 -2.79 -69.38 -16.29
C LYS A 13 -1.95 -68.39 -17.10
N LEU A 14 -1.59 -68.72 -18.34
CA LEU A 14 -0.84 -67.84 -19.24
C LEU A 14 -1.69 -66.65 -19.68
N LEU A 15 -2.95 -66.88 -20.06
CA LEU A 15 -3.89 -65.82 -20.39
C LEU A 15 -4.16 -64.90 -19.20
N LEU A 16 -4.34 -65.47 -18.00
CA LEU A 16 -4.51 -64.67 -16.78
C LEU A 16 -3.30 -63.76 -16.55
N LYS A 17 -2.07 -64.29 -16.68
CA LYS A 17 -0.84 -63.50 -16.55
C LYS A 17 -0.75 -62.39 -17.60
N ALA A 18 -1.08 -62.68 -18.85
CA ALA A 18 -1.04 -61.70 -19.94
C ALA A 18 -2.07 -60.57 -19.75
N VAL A 19 -3.27 -60.90 -19.29
CA VAL A 19 -4.28 -59.88 -18.95
C VAL A 19 -3.81 -59.06 -17.75
N LEU A 20 -3.22 -59.70 -16.74
CA LEU A 20 -2.75 -59.02 -15.55
C LEU A 20 -1.60 -58.05 -15.86
N THR A 21 -0.66 -58.43 -16.72
CA THR A 21 0.42 -57.52 -17.17
C THR A 21 -0.11 -56.36 -18.01
N LEU A 22 -1.08 -56.60 -18.89
CA LEU A 22 -1.70 -55.54 -19.69
C LEU A 22 -2.42 -54.51 -18.80
N VAL A 23 -3.18 -54.98 -17.81
CA VAL A 23 -3.86 -54.11 -16.84
C VAL A 23 -2.85 -53.31 -16.02
N LEU A 24 -1.76 -53.94 -15.58
CA LEU A 24 -0.71 -53.28 -14.80
C LEU A 24 0.01 -52.20 -15.63
N PHE A 25 0.30 -52.48 -16.90
CA PHE A 25 0.92 -51.53 -17.81
C PHE A 25 0.00 -50.36 -18.15
N SER A 26 -1.29 -50.63 -18.40
CA SER A 26 -2.30 -49.60 -18.64
C SER A 26 -2.52 -48.73 -17.40
N GLY A 27 -2.57 -49.34 -16.21
CA GLY A 27 -2.67 -48.62 -14.94
C GLY A 27 -1.46 -47.70 -14.69
N LEU A 28 -0.25 -48.17 -14.98
CA LEU A 28 0.97 -47.37 -14.86
C LEU A 28 0.98 -46.18 -15.83
N ALA A 29 0.57 -46.39 -17.09
CA ALA A 29 0.46 -45.33 -18.08
C ALA A 29 -0.59 -44.28 -17.67
N ALA A 30 -1.75 -44.71 -17.15
CA ALA A 30 -2.77 -43.81 -16.64
C ALA A 30 -2.29 -43.01 -15.42
N ALA A 31 -1.59 -43.65 -14.49
CA ALA A 31 -1.02 -43.02 -13.29
C ALA A 31 0.04 -41.95 -13.62
N LEU A 32 0.73 -42.07 -14.76
CA LEU A 32 1.70 -41.06 -15.23
C LEU A 32 1.01 -39.88 -15.96
N VAL A 33 -0.04 -40.14 -16.71
CA VAL A 33 -0.70 -39.10 -17.55
C VAL A 33 -1.69 -38.26 -16.75
N PHE A 34 -2.43 -38.87 -15.82
CA PHE A 34 -3.47 -38.20 -15.04
C PHE A 34 -2.97 -37.03 -14.16
N PRO A 35 -1.92 -37.17 -13.32
CA PRO A 35 -1.45 -36.07 -12.48
C PRO A 35 -0.90 -34.91 -13.33
N THR A 36 -0.35 -35.20 -14.50
CA THR A 36 0.19 -34.19 -15.42
C THR A 36 -0.91 -33.28 -15.97
N ARG A 37 -2.07 -33.84 -16.30
CA ARG A 37 -3.23 -33.07 -16.76
C ARG A 37 -3.81 -32.16 -15.69
N GLN A 38 -3.85 -32.61 -14.44
CA GLN A 38 -4.31 -31.78 -13.32
C GLN A 38 -3.37 -30.60 -13.07
N ARG A 39 -2.06 -30.83 -13.14
CA ARG A 39 -1.07 -29.77 -12.99
C ARG A 39 -1.18 -28.72 -14.10
N LEU A 40 -1.37 -29.15 -15.35
CA LEU A 40 -1.57 -28.22 -16.47
C LEU A 40 -2.81 -27.34 -16.27
N ALA A 41 -3.93 -27.92 -15.87
CA ALA A 41 -5.15 -27.16 -15.59
C ALA A 41 -4.97 -26.15 -14.43
N ALA A 42 -4.21 -26.52 -13.39
CA ALA A 42 -3.88 -25.61 -12.29
C ALA A 42 -2.99 -24.46 -12.77
N LEU A 43 -1.98 -24.74 -13.60
CA LEU A 43 -1.12 -23.70 -14.19
C LEU A 43 -1.92 -22.75 -15.10
N ASP A 44 -2.84 -23.26 -15.91
CA ASP A 44 -3.69 -22.42 -16.77
C ASP A 44 -4.58 -21.48 -15.94
N ALA A 45 -5.13 -21.97 -14.83
CA ALA A 45 -5.92 -21.16 -13.90
C ALA A 45 -5.06 -20.05 -13.24
N ASP A 46 -3.83 -20.36 -12.86
CA ASP A 46 -2.90 -19.37 -12.31
C ASP A 46 -2.49 -18.31 -13.35
N ILE A 47 -2.23 -18.72 -14.60
CA ILE A 47 -1.95 -17.80 -15.71
C ILE A 47 -3.13 -16.84 -15.92
N ALA A 48 -4.36 -17.36 -15.94
CA ALA A 48 -5.56 -16.55 -16.11
C ALA A 48 -5.73 -15.54 -14.95
N ARG A 49 -5.49 -15.97 -13.70
CA ARG A 49 -5.54 -15.11 -12.53
C ARG A 49 -4.51 -13.98 -12.59
N VAL A 50 -3.25 -14.31 -12.86
CA VAL A 50 -2.16 -13.32 -12.95
C VAL A 50 -2.40 -12.35 -14.10
N ARG A 51 -2.87 -12.82 -15.26
CA ARG A 51 -3.25 -11.93 -16.37
C ARG A 51 -4.36 -10.96 -15.98
N GLY A 52 -5.36 -11.42 -15.21
CA GLY A 52 -6.43 -10.56 -14.70
C GLY A 52 -5.94 -9.50 -13.71
N GLU A 53 -4.93 -9.80 -12.89
CA GLU A 53 -4.27 -8.81 -12.02
C GLU A 53 -3.49 -7.77 -12.83
N ILE A 54 -2.73 -8.20 -13.84
CA ILE A 54 -1.99 -7.29 -14.74
C ILE A 54 -2.94 -6.36 -15.50
N ALA A 55 -4.04 -6.89 -16.05
CA ALA A 55 -5.03 -6.08 -16.76
C ALA A 55 -5.66 -5.01 -15.85
N ARG A 56 -5.94 -5.36 -14.59
CA ARG A 56 -6.41 -4.39 -13.59
C ARG A 56 -5.35 -3.33 -13.30
N GLN A 57 -4.09 -3.70 -13.09
CA GLN A 57 -3.01 -2.74 -12.84
C GLN A 57 -2.78 -1.81 -14.04
N GLN A 58 -2.84 -2.33 -15.26
CA GLN A 58 -2.71 -1.55 -16.50
C GLN A 58 -3.84 -0.53 -16.66
N SER A 59 -5.04 -0.81 -16.16
CA SER A 59 -6.16 0.15 -16.19
C SER A 59 -5.89 1.41 -15.36
N PHE A 60 -5.03 1.33 -14.33
CA PHE A 60 -4.64 2.47 -13.49
C PHE A 60 -3.41 3.23 -14.03
N ALA A 61 -2.63 2.62 -14.93
CA ALA A 61 -1.46 3.27 -15.54
C ALA A 61 -1.75 4.65 -16.16
N PRO A 62 -2.81 4.85 -16.97
CA PRO A 62 -3.09 6.17 -17.54
C PRO A 62 -3.50 7.20 -16.47
N ILE A 63 -4.13 6.76 -15.37
CA ILE A 63 -4.50 7.65 -14.26
C ILE A 63 -3.24 8.12 -13.53
N LEU A 64 -2.32 7.20 -13.24
CA LEU A 64 -1.02 7.54 -12.64
C LEU A 64 -0.21 8.47 -13.53
N ALA A 65 -0.19 8.25 -14.84
CA ALA A 65 0.48 9.14 -15.78
C ALA A 65 -0.11 10.56 -15.77
N LYS A 66 -1.45 10.68 -15.72
CA LYS A 66 -2.12 11.99 -15.59
C LYS A 66 -1.78 12.70 -14.28
N LEU A 67 -1.73 11.97 -13.16
CA LEU A 67 -1.35 12.53 -11.86
C LEU A 67 0.11 13.00 -11.83
N GLN A 68 1.02 12.24 -12.44
CA GLN A 68 2.42 12.63 -12.58
C GLN A 68 2.58 13.88 -13.46
N GLN A 69 1.85 13.94 -14.57
CA GLN A 69 1.84 15.13 -15.44
C GLN A 69 1.25 16.35 -14.72
N ALA A 70 0.17 16.18 -13.96
CA ALA A 70 -0.41 17.26 -13.15
C ALA A 70 0.59 17.76 -12.10
N LYS A 71 1.30 16.87 -11.42
CA LYS A 71 2.36 17.24 -10.48
C LYS A 71 3.49 18.04 -11.14
N VAL A 72 3.98 17.58 -12.30
CA VAL A 72 5.02 18.30 -13.06
C VAL A 72 4.51 19.67 -13.52
N GLN A 73 3.23 19.78 -13.90
CA GLN A 73 2.62 21.06 -14.24
C GLN A 73 2.43 21.97 -13.02
N GLU A 74 2.09 21.46 -11.84
CA GLU A 74 2.05 22.24 -10.60
C GLU A 74 3.44 22.74 -10.21
N ASP A 75 4.45 21.87 -10.27
CA ASP A 75 5.85 22.21 -10.00
C ASP A 75 6.35 23.27 -11.00
N ALA A 76 5.94 23.19 -12.29
CA ALA A 76 6.28 24.16 -13.33
C ALA A 76 5.43 25.45 -13.29
N ALA A 77 4.19 25.38 -12.79
CA ALA A 77 3.31 26.54 -12.62
C ALA A 77 3.76 27.45 -11.48
N GLY A 78 4.79 27.07 -10.72
CA GLY A 78 5.38 27.91 -9.70
C GLY A 78 4.41 28.24 -8.59
N PHE A 79 3.53 27.29 -8.21
CA PHE A 79 2.90 27.38 -6.90
C PHE A 79 4.05 27.51 -5.89
N GLY A 80 4.18 28.68 -5.28
CA GLY A 80 5.37 29.17 -4.56
C GLY A 80 5.70 28.43 -3.26
N PHE A 81 5.50 27.12 -3.23
CA PHE A 81 5.95 26.26 -2.16
C PHE A 81 7.49 26.22 -2.18
N PRO A 82 8.14 26.55 -1.06
CA PRO A 82 9.59 26.55 -1.00
C PRO A 82 10.15 25.15 -1.19
N ALA A 83 11.38 25.08 -1.71
CA ALA A 83 12.11 23.82 -1.79
C ALA A 83 12.22 23.21 -0.39
N ARG A 84 11.78 21.95 -0.24
CA ARG A 84 11.76 21.26 1.05
C ARG A 84 13.18 21.13 1.59
N ALA A 85 13.38 21.51 2.85
CA ALA A 85 14.66 21.44 3.54
C ALA A 85 14.48 20.69 4.87
N SER A 86 15.38 19.75 5.16
CA SER A 86 15.33 19.02 6.43
C SER A 86 15.72 19.91 7.60
N LEU A 87 15.05 19.74 8.74
CA LEU A 87 15.36 20.45 9.97
C LEU A 87 16.59 19.80 10.66
N PRO A 88 17.60 20.57 11.09
CA PRO A 88 18.68 20.05 11.93
C PRO A 88 18.13 19.51 13.26
N ARG A 89 18.65 18.39 13.75
CA ARG A 89 18.24 17.80 15.04
C ARG A 89 18.40 18.75 16.23
N THR A 90 19.33 19.69 16.15
CA THR A 90 19.56 20.73 17.17
C THR A 90 18.42 21.73 17.28
N GLN A 91 17.62 21.91 16.23
CA GLN A 91 16.49 22.86 16.19
C GLN A 91 15.15 22.19 16.56
N LEU A 92 15.16 20.90 16.92
CA LEU A 92 13.95 20.16 17.28
C LEU A 92 13.21 20.76 18.47
N GLN A 93 13.95 21.29 19.45
CA GLN A 93 13.37 21.90 20.64
C GLN A 93 12.61 23.19 20.31
N ASP A 94 12.95 23.86 19.22
CA ASP A 94 12.33 25.10 18.76
C ASP A 94 11.16 24.88 17.80
N LEU A 95 10.91 23.62 17.39
CA LEU A 95 9.87 23.30 16.43
C LEU A 95 8.45 23.67 16.93
N PRO A 96 8.06 23.39 18.19
CA PRO A 96 6.79 23.86 18.73
C PRO A 96 6.69 25.40 18.69
N ASN A 97 7.77 26.10 19.05
CA ASN A 97 7.82 27.56 19.03
C ASN A 97 7.66 28.13 17.60
N LEU A 98 8.24 27.46 16.60
CA LEU A 98 8.04 27.83 15.19
C LEU A 98 6.57 27.74 14.80
N VAL A 99 5.93 26.61 15.06
CA VAL A 99 4.52 26.39 14.71
C VAL A 99 3.60 27.33 15.47
N GLN A 100 3.93 27.62 16.74
CA GLN A 100 3.20 28.61 17.54
C GLN A 100 3.26 30.00 16.91
N ARG A 101 4.45 30.49 16.51
CA ARG A 101 4.57 31.80 15.84
C ARG A 101 3.78 31.86 14.54
N VAL A 102 3.75 30.77 13.77
CA VAL A 102 2.97 30.70 12.52
C VAL A 102 1.46 30.74 12.80
N ALA A 103 1.00 30.05 13.84
CA ALA A 103 -0.39 30.09 14.28
C ALA A 103 -0.82 31.47 14.78
N GLU A 104 -0.02 32.08 15.64
CA GLU A 104 -0.29 33.41 16.22
C GLU A 104 -0.28 34.50 15.16
N SER A 105 0.67 34.47 14.21
CA SER A 105 0.70 35.42 13.08
C SER A 105 -0.50 35.29 12.14
N SER A 106 -1.19 34.16 12.17
CA SER A 106 -2.44 33.91 11.43
C SER A 106 -3.70 34.20 12.26
N GLY A 107 -3.54 34.64 13.52
CA GLY A 107 -4.63 34.97 14.43
C GLY A 107 -5.29 33.77 15.10
N LEU A 108 -4.65 32.59 15.10
CA LEU A 108 -5.11 31.42 15.87
C LEU A 108 -4.52 31.45 17.29
N THR A 109 -5.28 30.91 18.23
CA THR A 109 -4.79 30.62 19.57
C THR A 109 -4.31 29.18 19.64
N VAL A 110 -3.08 28.96 20.11
CA VAL A 110 -2.56 27.61 20.35
C VAL A 110 -3.02 27.15 21.72
N LEU A 111 -3.76 26.04 21.78
CA LEU A 111 -4.22 25.42 23.02
C LEU A 111 -3.21 24.40 23.54
N GLU A 112 -2.67 23.57 22.64
CA GLU A 112 -1.70 22.53 22.98
C GLU A 112 -0.76 22.29 21.80
N LEU A 113 0.53 22.08 22.10
CA LEU A 113 1.52 21.57 21.15
C LEU A 113 2.34 20.50 21.84
N ASN A 114 2.34 19.29 21.28
CA ASN A 114 3.04 18.15 21.83
C ASN A 114 3.94 17.50 20.78
N LEU A 115 5.22 17.43 21.08
CA LEU A 115 6.22 16.78 20.25
C LEU A 115 6.33 15.32 20.67
N ASP A 116 6.07 14.40 19.73
CA ASP A 116 6.11 12.99 20.06
C ASP A 116 7.56 12.50 20.26
N ALA A 117 7.94 12.31 21.52
CA ALA A 117 9.27 11.82 21.92
C ALA A 117 9.58 10.42 21.36
N ALA A 118 8.58 9.57 21.13
CA ALA A 118 8.80 8.25 20.54
C ALA A 118 9.25 8.39 19.06
N SER A 119 8.75 9.40 18.36
CA SER A 119 9.16 9.72 16.99
C SER A 119 10.58 10.31 16.89
N VAL A 120 11.11 10.87 17.99
CA VAL A 120 12.50 11.36 18.10
C VAL A 120 13.49 10.21 18.31
N LEU A 121 13.09 9.23 19.13
CA LEU A 121 13.92 8.10 19.54
C LEU A 121 13.95 6.97 18.51
N ALA A 122 12.88 6.80 17.74
CA ALA A 122 12.91 5.98 16.55
C ALA A 122 13.85 6.64 15.52
N GLU A 123 14.81 5.91 14.95
CA GLU A 123 15.76 6.40 13.92
C GLU A 123 15.10 6.74 12.57
N HIS A 124 13.90 7.32 12.62
CA HIS A 124 13.20 7.79 11.45
C HIS A 124 13.59 9.25 11.24
N ASN A 125 13.99 9.61 10.01
CA ASN A 125 14.31 10.99 9.60
C ASN A 125 13.06 11.89 9.57
N ARG A 126 12.10 11.66 10.47
CA ARG A 126 10.82 12.36 10.56
C ARG A 126 10.35 12.42 12.00
N ILE A 127 9.93 13.61 12.41
CA ILE A 127 9.35 13.85 13.72
C ILE A 127 7.87 14.21 13.59
N GLN A 128 7.08 13.81 14.58
CA GLN A 128 5.66 14.12 14.65
C GLN A 128 5.37 15.18 15.71
N LEU A 129 4.67 16.23 15.31
CA LEU A 129 4.16 17.29 16.17
C LEU A 129 2.63 17.27 16.11
N GLN A 130 2.00 17.27 17.28
CA GLN A 130 0.55 17.32 17.42
C GLN A 130 0.18 18.68 18.00
N GLY A 131 -0.85 19.31 17.44
CA GLY A 131 -1.28 20.63 17.85
C GLY A 131 -2.79 20.76 17.92
N VAL A 132 -3.25 21.54 18.88
CA VAL A 132 -4.66 21.94 19.03
C VAL A 132 -4.72 23.45 18.94
N PHE A 133 -5.53 23.95 18.01
CA PHE A 133 -5.66 25.37 17.72
C PHE A 133 -7.12 25.79 17.84
N SER A 134 -7.37 26.99 18.35
CA SER A 134 -8.70 27.58 18.46
C SER A 134 -8.80 28.85 17.63
N GLY A 135 -9.95 29.04 16.98
CA GLY A 135 -10.25 30.24 16.21
C GLY A 135 -11.36 30.04 15.18
N SER A 136 -11.31 30.82 14.11
CA SER A 136 -12.24 30.73 12.98
C SER A 136 -11.64 29.93 11.81
N LEU A 137 -12.50 29.43 10.92
CA LEU A 137 -12.07 28.73 9.70
C LEU A 137 -11.21 29.60 8.78
N GLY A 138 -11.45 30.92 8.75
CA GLY A 138 -10.65 31.86 7.95
C GLY A 138 -9.21 31.97 8.45
N GLN A 139 -9.03 32.13 9.77
CA GLN A 139 -7.70 32.14 10.41
C GLN A 139 -6.99 30.79 10.23
N PHE A 140 -7.73 29.68 10.37
CA PHE A 140 -7.19 28.35 10.12
C PHE A 140 -6.67 28.17 8.69
N ARG A 141 -7.41 28.66 7.70
CA ARG A 141 -6.97 28.61 6.30
C ARG A 141 -5.66 29.39 6.09
N MET A 142 -5.54 30.59 6.68
CA MET A 142 -4.32 31.38 6.60
C MET A 142 -3.13 30.68 7.26
N PHE A 143 -3.35 30.13 8.46
CA PHE A 143 -2.37 29.30 9.15
C PHE A 143 -1.94 28.10 8.32
N PHE A 144 -2.89 27.36 7.73
CA PHE A 144 -2.59 26.17 6.95
C PHE A 144 -1.74 26.51 5.72
N VAL A 145 -2.01 27.63 5.05
CA VAL A 145 -1.19 28.10 3.92
C VAL A 145 0.20 28.51 4.39
N ALA A 146 0.30 29.27 5.49
CA ALA A 146 1.59 29.67 6.05
C ALA A 146 2.43 28.47 6.49
N LEU A 147 1.80 27.46 7.09
CA LEU A 147 2.43 26.22 7.50
C LEU A 147 2.96 25.41 6.30
N GLN A 148 2.24 25.38 5.18
CA GLN A 148 2.72 24.72 3.95
C GLN A 148 3.91 25.44 3.29
N ASN A 149 4.13 26.71 3.64
CA ASN A 149 5.32 27.45 3.26
C ASN A 149 6.52 27.16 4.17
N GLU A 150 6.40 26.33 5.20
CA GLU A 150 7.55 25.91 6.01
C GLU A 150 8.33 24.81 5.29
N PRO A 151 9.61 25.02 4.92
CA PRO A 151 10.40 24.06 4.14
C PRO A 151 10.59 22.71 4.84
N SER A 152 10.54 22.70 6.18
CA SER A 152 10.72 21.53 7.03
C SER A 152 9.47 20.66 7.16
N LEU A 153 8.29 21.19 6.79
CA LEU A 153 7.05 20.43 6.83
C LEU A 153 7.06 19.38 5.72
N SER A 154 7.00 18.11 6.12
CA SER A 154 6.95 16.99 5.19
C SER A 154 5.52 16.70 4.74
N ARG A 155 4.59 16.64 5.70
CA ARG A 155 3.19 16.28 5.48
C ARG A 155 2.34 16.66 6.69
N VAL A 156 1.08 17.04 6.45
CA VAL A 156 0.01 17.04 7.46
C VAL A 156 -0.75 15.71 7.35
N GLU A 157 -0.81 14.94 8.43
CA GLU A 157 -1.39 13.59 8.43
C GLU A 157 -2.87 13.59 8.76
N LYS A 158 -3.28 14.48 9.67
CA LYS A 158 -4.63 14.52 10.18
C LYS A 158 -5.03 15.95 10.51
N VAL A 159 -6.26 16.29 10.17
CA VAL A 159 -6.94 17.51 10.58
C VAL A 159 -8.34 17.11 11.04
N GLU A 160 -8.67 17.36 12.30
CA GLU A 160 -10.04 17.26 12.80
C GLU A 160 -10.54 18.65 13.20
N VAL A 161 -11.81 18.92 12.91
CA VAL A 161 -12.47 20.16 13.29
C VAL A 161 -13.58 19.83 14.28
N ARG A 162 -13.61 20.55 15.40
CA ARG A 162 -14.63 20.39 16.43
C ARG A 162 -15.26 21.75 16.73
N ALA A 163 -16.58 21.79 16.82
CA ALA A 163 -17.29 22.97 17.27
C ALA A 163 -17.35 22.96 18.80
N VAL A 164 -16.92 24.05 19.43
CA VAL A 164 -16.92 24.22 20.89
C VAL A 164 -17.65 25.51 21.28
N ALA A 165 -18.04 25.62 22.55
CA ALA A 165 -18.66 26.84 23.05
C ALA A 165 -17.66 28.00 22.96
N GLY A 166 -17.84 28.88 21.96
CA GLY A 166 -16.97 30.03 21.71
C GLY A 166 -16.15 29.97 20.42
N GLY A 167 -16.23 28.90 19.61
CA GLY A 167 -15.54 28.86 18.31
C GLY A 167 -15.33 27.45 17.72
N LEU A 168 -14.30 27.33 16.88
CA LEU A 168 -13.84 26.07 16.32
C LEU A 168 -12.48 25.70 16.91
N GLU A 169 -12.31 24.43 17.21
CA GLU A 169 -11.03 23.81 17.54
C GLU A 169 -10.56 22.93 16.39
N PHE A 170 -9.27 23.00 16.10
CA PHE A 170 -8.60 22.28 15.04
C PHE A 170 -7.51 21.40 15.65
N PHE A 171 -7.69 20.09 15.58
CA PHE A 171 -6.67 19.11 15.98
C PHE A 171 -5.86 18.73 14.76
N MET A 172 -4.54 18.89 14.82
CA MET A 172 -3.65 18.59 13.72
C MET A 172 -2.51 17.67 14.12
N GLN A 173 -2.18 16.75 13.22
CA GLN A 173 -0.96 15.94 13.30
C GLN A 173 -0.08 16.28 12.10
N MET A 174 1.14 16.72 12.40
CA MET A 174 2.08 17.24 11.43
C MET A 174 3.37 16.42 11.49
N ARG A 175 3.96 16.14 10.32
CA ARG A 175 5.27 15.52 10.19
C ARG A 175 6.27 16.49 9.60
N PHE A 176 7.43 16.58 10.27
CA PHE A 176 8.56 17.37 9.82
C PHE A 176 9.73 16.47 9.44
N ALA A 177 10.48 16.84 8.40
CA ALA A 177 11.66 16.11 7.95
C ALA A 177 12.89 16.48 8.80
N LEU A 178 13.69 15.49 9.16
CA LEU A 178 14.93 15.66 9.91
C LEU A 178 16.15 15.38 9.05
N ALA A 179 17.23 16.11 9.32
CA ALA A 179 18.56 15.89 8.78
C ALA A 179 19.36 14.92 9.66
#